data_AF-A0A1E3SFG0-F1
#
_entry.id   AF-A0A1E3SFG0-F1
#
_cell.length_a   1.000
_cell.length_b   1.000
_cell.length_c   1.000
_cell.angle_alpha   90.00
_cell.angle_beta   90.00
_cell.angle_gamma   90.00
#
_symmetry.space_group_name_H-M   'P 1'
#
loop_
_entity.id
_entity.type
_entity.pdbx_description
1 polymer ?
#
loop_
_entity_poly.entity_id
_entity_poly.type
_entity_poly.pdbx_seq_one_letter_code
_entity_poly.pdbx_strand_id
1 'polypeptide(L)'
;MTDNAGHLLDYDRSVCLCDVGQADYFAATAVTAGGDEHLVLARRAAIGDPTACYDSSCRDVAHEQLGALPLEYVRHITVSRRTHRCGRPTQAGRPCRIRVPAQGQACEWHRTKADA
;
A
#
# COMPACT_ATOMS: atom_id res chain seq x y z
N MET A 1 6.39 -21.26 -18.36
CA MET A 1 6.03 -20.39 -19.50
C MET A 1 5.63 -19.08 -18.86
N THR A 2 6.49 -18.07 -18.89
CA THR A 2 6.12 -16.71 -18.49
C THR A 2 5.20 -16.19 -19.59
N ASP A 3 3.93 -16.02 -19.27
CA ASP A 3 2.97 -15.40 -20.17
C ASP A 3 3.42 -13.96 -20.44
N ASN A 4 4.09 -13.75 -21.57
CA ASN A 4 4.34 -12.43 -22.16
C ASN A 4 3.06 -11.83 -22.77
N ALA A 5 1.89 -12.36 -22.42
CA ALA A 5 0.61 -11.78 -22.78
C ALA A 5 0.47 -10.48 -21.97
N GLY A 6 0.72 -9.35 -22.63
CA GLY A 6 0.72 -8.04 -21.98
C GLY A 6 -0.52 -7.84 -21.11
N HIS A 7 -0.30 -7.50 -19.85
CA HIS A 7 -1.39 -7.22 -18.93
C HIS A 7 -2.04 -5.88 -19.26
N LEU A 8 -3.37 -5.83 -19.28
CA LEU A 8 -4.11 -4.59 -19.45
C LEU A 8 -4.36 -3.95 -18.08
N LEU A 9 -4.09 -2.66 -17.94
CA LEU A 9 -4.45 -1.93 -16.73
C LEU A 9 -5.90 -1.46 -16.80
N ASP A 10 -6.68 -1.85 -15.79
CA ASP A 10 -8.02 -1.34 -15.56
C ASP A 10 -7.93 -0.04 -14.75
N TYR A 11 -7.96 1.09 -15.45
CA TYR A 11 -7.82 2.41 -14.83
C TYR A 11 -8.96 2.77 -13.88
N ASP A 12 -10.17 2.27 -14.11
CA ASP A 12 -11.33 2.58 -13.27
C ASP A 12 -11.21 1.92 -11.88
N ARG A 13 -10.49 0.79 -11.82
CA ARG A 13 -10.16 0.08 -10.57
C ARG A 13 -8.73 0.34 -10.09
N SER A 14 -8.09 1.39 -10.60
CA SER A 14 -6.74 1.81 -10.22
C SER A 14 -6.77 3.14 -9.48
N VAL A 15 -5.87 3.33 -8.51
CA VAL A 15 -5.80 4.56 -7.71
C VAL A 15 -4.39 5.16 -7.73
N CYS A 16 -4.29 6.49 -7.86
CA CYS A 16 -3.01 7.18 -7.66
C CYS A 16 -2.62 7.11 -6.18
N LEU A 17 -1.34 6.84 -5.90
CA LEU A 17 -0.77 6.90 -4.55
C LEU A 17 -0.28 8.30 -4.17
N CYS A 18 -0.91 9.31 -4.78
CA CYS A 18 -0.66 10.73 -4.59
C CYS A 18 -0.82 11.15 -3.12
N ASP A 19 -1.79 10.57 -2.41
CA ASP A 19 -2.17 10.86 -1.02
C ASP A 19 -1.23 10.23 0.02
N VAL A 20 -0.48 9.20 -0.35
CA VAL A 20 0.51 8.52 0.50
C VAL A 20 1.96 8.93 0.17
N GLY A 21 2.14 10.03 -0.58
CA GLY A 21 3.45 10.60 -0.89
C GLY A 21 4.21 9.88 -2.01
N GLN A 22 3.53 9.08 -2.83
CA GLN A 22 4.10 8.34 -3.96
C GLN A 22 3.38 8.73 -5.26
N ALA A 23 3.43 10.03 -5.61
CA ALA A 23 2.66 10.61 -6.73
C ALA A 23 2.99 10.05 -8.12
N ASP A 24 4.17 9.44 -8.28
CA ASP A 24 4.60 8.79 -9.52
C ASP A 24 4.10 7.35 -9.66
N TYR A 25 3.34 6.85 -8.69
CA TYR A 25 2.87 5.48 -8.63
C TYR A 25 1.35 5.36 -8.56
N PHE A 26 0.86 4.27 -9.13
CA PHE A 26 -0.51 3.81 -9.04
C PHE A 26 -0.53 2.44 -8.38
N ALA A 27 -1.49 2.23 -7.47
CA ALA A 27 -1.95 0.88 -7.17
C ALA A 27 -2.95 0.51 -8.26
N ALA A 28 -2.50 -0.30 -9.22
CA ALA A 28 -3.25 -0.60 -10.42
C ALA A 28 -3.79 -2.02 -10.43
N THR A 29 -4.97 -2.20 -11.03
CA THR A 29 -5.53 -3.53 -11.29
C THR A 29 -5.11 -3.95 -12.70
N ALA A 30 -4.27 -4.97 -12.79
CA ALA A 30 -3.81 -5.55 -14.04
C ALA A 30 -4.62 -6.82 -14.35
N VAL A 31 -5.06 -6.95 -15.60
CA VAL A 31 -5.88 -8.08 -16.08
C VAL A 31 -5.06 -8.88 -17.09
N THR A 32 -4.96 -10.19 -16.89
CA THR A 32 -4.30 -11.11 -17.83
C THR A 32 -5.17 -11.35 -19.07
N ALA A 33 -4.60 -11.93 -20.13
CA ALA A 33 -5.40 -12.37 -21.27
C ALA A 33 -6.44 -13.45 -20.91
N GLY A 34 -6.24 -14.18 -19.80
CA GLY A 34 -7.20 -15.15 -19.27
C GLY A 34 -8.33 -14.52 -18.43
N GLY A 35 -8.24 -13.21 -18.15
CA GLY A 35 -9.19 -12.51 -17.28
C GLY A 35 -8.85 -12.57 -15.79
N ASP A 36 -7.71 -13.14 -15.41
CA ASP A 36 -7.24 -13.13 -14.03
C ASP A 36 -6.79 -11.73 -13.63
N GLU A 37 -6.99 -11.38 -12.36
CA GLU A 37 -6.71 -10.04 -11.84
C GLU A 37 -5.54 -10.05 -10.86
N HIS A 38 -4.64 -9.08 -11.04
CA HIS A 38 -3.49 -8.86 -10.17
C HIS A 38 -3.44 -7.40 -9.74
N LEU A 39 -3.11 -7.16 -8.47
CA LEU A 39 -2.79 -5.82 -7.99
C LEU A 39 -1.30 -5.58 -8.20
N VAL A 40 -0.97 -4.52 -8.94
CA VAL A 40 0.40 -4.16 -9.29
C VAL A 40 0.70 -2.73 -8.87
N LEU A 41 1.95 -2.48 -8.46
CA LEU A 41 2.43 -1.13 -8.19
C LEU A 41 3.05 -0.56 -9.48
N ALA A 42 2.26 0.16 -10.26
CA ALA A 42 2.69 0.68 -11.56
C ALA A 42 3.29 2.09 -11.44
N ARG A 43 4.50 2.29 -11.99
CA ARG A 43 5.06 3.64 -12.15
C ARG A 43 4.37 4.31 -13.34
N ARG A 44 3.90 5.56 -13.16
CA ARG A 44 3.17 6.33 -14.18
C ARG A 44 3.86 6.33 -15.55
N ALA A 45 5.19 6.49 -15.57
CA ALA A 45 5.97 6.55 -16.80
C ALA A 45 6.10 5.20 -17.54
N ALA A 46 5.88 4.08 -16.85
CA ALA A 46 5.95 2.74 -17.44
C ALA A 46 4.61 2.29 -18.06
N ILE A 47 3.54 3.06 -17.84
CA ILE A 47 2.21 2.73 -18.36
C ILE A 47 2.17 3.00 -19.86
N GLY A 48 1.86 1.97 -20.65
CA GLY A 48 1.84 2.05 -22.11
C GLY A 48 3.23 1.97 -22.77
N ASP A 49 4.28 1.80 -21.98
CA ASP A 49 5.63 1.55 -22.48
C ASP A 49 5.72 0.07 -22.94
N PRO A 50 5.95 -0.21 -24.23
CA PRO A 50 6.03 -1.59 -24.73
C PRO A 50 7.28 -2.35 -24.24
N THR A 51 8.24 -1.64 -23.65
CA THR A 51 9.44 -2.24 -23.05
C THR A 51 9.29 -2.52 -21.56
N ALA A 52 8.27 -1.95 -20.92
CA ALA A 52 7.93 -2.26 -19.54
C ALA A 52 7.27 -3.64 -19.46
N CYS A 53 7.85 -4.54 -18.65
CA CYS A 53 7.32 -5.86 -18.40
C CYS A 53 6.94 -5.99 -16.92
N TYR A 54 5.78 -6.56 -16.65
CA TYR A 54 5.38 -7.01 -15.33
C TYR A 54 5.71 -8.49 -15.21
N ASP A 55 6.49 -8.85 -14.18
CA ASP A 55 6.78 -10.23 -13.84
C ASP A 55 6.43 -10.43 -12.37
N SER A 56 5.28 -11.06 -12.11
CA SER A 56 4.81 -11.37 -10.77
C SER A 56 5.73 -12.33 -9.99
N SER A 57 6.70 -12.94 -10.68
CA SER A 57 7.73 -13.81 -10.09
C SER A 57 9.09 -13.12 -9.92
N CYS A 58 9.19 -11.82 -10.24
CA CYS A 58 10.43 -11.07 -10.18
C CYS A 58 10.97 -10.98 -8.75
N ARG A 59 12.06 -11.71 -8.49
CA ARG A 59 12.66 -11.80 -7.15
C ARG A 59 13.20 -10.49 -6.61
N ASP A 60 13.52 -9.55 -7.50
CA ASP A 60 14.04 -8.23 -7.12
C ASP A 60 12.94 -7.31 -6.55
N VAL A 61 11.66 -7.68 -6.73
CA VAL A 61 10.51 -6.92 -6.21
C VAL A 61 10.02 -7.56 -4.92
N ALA A 62 10.64 -7.16 -3.80
CA ALA A 62 10.38 -7.76 -2.49
C ALA A 62 8.91 -7.72 -2.03
N HIS A 63 8.12 -6.75 -2.49
CA HIS A 63 6.71 -6.61 -2.13
C HIS A 63 5.76 -7.53 -2.93
N GLU A 64 6.25 -8.18 -3.99
CA GLU A 64 5.51 -9.16 -4.80
C GLU A 64 5.85 -10.61 -4.44
N GLN A 65 6.87 -10.82 -3.59
CA GLN A 65 7.28 -12.16 -3.17
C GLN A 65 6.24 -12.79 -2.25
N LEU A 66 5.62 -13.87 -2.73
CA LEU A 66 4.72 -14.71 -1.94
C LEU A 66 5.56 -15.60 -1.01
N GLY A 67 5.33 -15.50 0.30
CA GLY A 67 6.08 -16.28 1.29
C GLY A 67 6.01 -15.66 2.69
N ALA A 68 6.70 -16.28 3.64
CA ALA A 68 6.84 -15.69 4.97
C ALA A 68 7.59 -14.35 4.88
N LEU A 69 7.01 -13.28 5.43
CA LEU A 69 7.67 -11.98 5.55
C LEU A 69 9.05 -12.14 6.21
N PRO A 70 10.11 -11.52 5.67
CA PRO A 70 11.41 -11.53 6.32
C PRO A 70 11.30 -11.05 7.78
N LEU A 71 12.07 -11.67 8.68
CA LEU A 71 11.97 -11.45 10.13
C LEU A 71 12.09 -9.98 10.54
N GLU A 72 12.85 -9.17 9.79
CA GLU A 72 12.97 -7.73 10.01
C GLU A 72 11.64 -6.99 9.90
N TYR A 73 10.84 -7.28 8.88
CA TYR A 73 9.52 -6.69 8.69
C TYR A 73 8.52 -7.22 9.72
N VAL A 74 8.59 -8.50 10.06
CA VAL A 74 7.79 -9.09 11.14
C VAL A 74 8.07 -8.38 12.47
N ARG A 75 9.35 -8.09 12.77
CA ARG A 75 9.75 -7.34 13.97
C ARG A 75 9.20 -5.92 13.96
N HIS A 76 9.32 -5.20 12.84
CA HIS A 76 8.77 -3.84 12.71
C HIS A 76 7.25 -3.81 12.92
N ILE A 77 6.51 -4.73 12.31
CA ILE A 77 5.06 -4.87 12.47
C ILE A 77 4.72 -5.23 13.92
N THR A 78 5.46 -6.15 14.54
CA THR A 78 5.22 -6.56 15.92
C THR A 78 5.44 -5.39 16.88
N VAL A 79 6.53 -4.64 16.73
CA VAL A 79 6.83 -3.46 17.56
C VAL A 79 5.78 -2.37 17.38
N SER A 80 5.36 -2.10 16.13
CA SER A 80 4.31 -1.11 15.87
C SER A 80 2.96 -1.51 16.46
N ARG A 81 2.63 -2.80 16.48
CA ARG A 81 1.39 -3.33 17.07
C ARG A 81 1.40 -3.41 18.60
N ARG A 82 2.57 -3.56 19.24
CA ARG A 82 2.69 -3.63 20.72
C ARG A 82 2.21 -2.38 21.45
N THR A 83 2.18 -1.25 20.75
CA THR A 83 1.77 0.00 21.38
C THR A 83 0.81 0.73 20.47
N HIS A 84 -0.50 0.57 20.72
CA HIS A 84 -1.49 1.30 19.96
C HIS A 84 -1.30 2.81 20.15
N ARG A 85 -1.51 3.56 19.06
CA ARG A 85 -1.35 5.01 18.99
C ARG A 85 -2.61 5.60 18.38
N CYS A 86 -2.98 6.81 18.80
CA CYS A 86 -4.19 7.50 18.34
C CYS A 86 -4.24 7.65 16.81
N GLY A 87 -3.12 8.03 16.17
CA GLY A 87 -3.02 8.17 14.71
C GLY A 87 -3.79 9.34 14.10
N ARG A 88 -4.79 9.91 14.79
CA ARG A 88 -5.57 11.07 14.33
C ARG A 88 -4.66 12.28 14.04
N PRO A 89 -4.98 13.10 13.02
CA PRO A 89 -4.17 14.25 12.68
C PRO A 89 -4.16 15.26 13.84
N THR A 90 -2.98 15.79 14.16
CA THR A 90 -2.82 16.95 15.05
C THR A 90 -3.11 18.23 14.28
N GLN A 91 -3.19 19.38 14.96
CA GLN A 91 -3.33 20.69 14.29
C GLN A 91 -2.18 20.99 13.31
N ALA A 92 -1.00 20.42 13.53
CA ALA A 92 0.14 20.51 12.63
C ALA A 92 0.14 19.45 11.50
N GLY A 93 -0.96 18.72 11.30
CA GLY A 93 -1.10 17.69 10.26
C GLY A 93 -0.34 16.38 10.51
N ARG A 94 0.50 16.30 11.56
CA ARG A 94 1.23 15.07 11.91
C ARG A 94 0.33 14.08 12.65
N PRO A 95 0.52 12.76 12.50
CA PRO A 95 -0.27 11.76 13.21
C PRO A 95 0.00 11.80 14.73
N CYS A 96 -1.07 11.76 15.52
CA CYS A 96 -1.00 11.77 16.97
C CYS A 96 -0.35 10.48 17.51
N ARG A 97 0.67 10.65 18.36
CA ARG A 97 1.46 9.54 18.93
C ARG A 97 1.11 9.23 20.40
N ILE A 98 -0.02 9.73 20.90
CA ILE A 98 -0.51 9.38 22.24
C ILE A 98 -0.89 7.89 22.26
N ARG A 99 -0.54 7.16 23.34
CA ARG A 99 -0.86 5.74 23.50
C ARG A 99 -2.36 5.56 23.71
N VAL A 100 -2.94 4.52 23.13
CA VAL A 100 -4.36 4.17 23.32
C VAL A 100 -4.52 2.71 23.73
N PRO A 101 -5.64 2.33 24.38
CA PRO A 101 -5.90 0.96 24.80
C PRO A 101 -6.07 -0.03 23.64
N ALA A 102 -6.65 0.39 22.52
CA ALA A 102 -6.92 -0.47 21.36
C ALA A 102 -6.62 0.22 20.03
N GLN A 103 -6.31 -0.57 18.99
CA GLN A 103 -6.08 -0.07 17.64
C GLN A 103 -7.32 0.68 17.12
N GLY A 104 -7.12 1.85 16.50
CA GLY A 104 -8.19 2.67 15.94
C GLY A 104 -8.89 3.59 16.95
N GLN A 105 -8.65 3.43 18.26
CA GLN A 105 -9.20 4.35 19.25
C GLN A 105 -8.53 5.73 19.17
N ALA A 106 -9.34 6.77 19.36
CA ALA A 106 -8.84 8.11 19.59
C ALA A 106 -8.31 8.25 21.03
N CYS A 107 -7.25 9.05 21.21
CA CYS A 107 -6.85 9.46 22.55
C CYS A 107 -7.92 10.38 23.16
N GLU A 108 -7.85 10.59 24.47
CA GLU A 108 -8.82 11.41 25.20
C GLU A 108 -9.05 12.78 24.57
N TRP A 109 -7.99 13.51 24.25
CA TRP A 109 -8.07 14.81 23.57
C TRP A 109 -8.82 14.75 22.23
N HIS A 110 -8.54 13.73 21.42
CA HIS A 110 -9.19 13.54 20.13
C HIS A 110 -10.62 13.00 20.25
N ARG A 111 -10.99 12.35 21.37
CA ARG A 111 -12.39 11.99 21.65
C ARG A 111 -13.20 13.24 21.96
N THR A 112 -12.74 14.05 22.91
CA THR A 112 -13.43 15.28 23.32
C THR A 112 -13.61 16.28 22.18
N LYS A 113 -12.65 16.34 21.23
CA LYS A 113 -12.77 17.18 20.04
C LYS A 113 -13.71 16.65 18.96
N ALA A 114 -14.00 15.34 18.94
CA ALA A 114 -14.92 14.75 17.98
C ALA A 114 -16.39 14.91 18.44
N ASP A 115 -16.60 15.00 19.76
CA ASP A 115 -17.90 15.19 20.40
C ASP A 115 -18.33 16.68 20.51
N ALA A 116 -17.47 17.61 20.05
CA ALA A 116 -17.66 19.05 20.08
C ALA A 116 -17.90 19.60 18.66
#